data_AF-A0A2V6QY53-F1
#
_entry.id   AF-A0A2V6QY53-F1
#
_cell.length_a   1.000
_cell.length_b   1.000
_cell.length_c   1.000
_cell.angle_alpha   90.00
_cell.angle_beta   90.00
_cell.angle_gamma   90.00
#
_symmetry.space_group_name_H-M   'P 1'
#
loop_
_entity.id
_entity.type
_entity.pdbx_description
1 polymer ?
#
loop_
_entity_poly.entity_id
_entity_poly.type
_entity_poly.pdbx_seq_one_letter_code
_entity_poly.pdbx_strand_id
1 'polypeptide(L)'
;YGQGEMSVNVPLGWTVRVDFENKGLAALPHSLVIINPVTPLPIEGGVPAFPRALTVKLVPGLLAGETDSFEFVADKEGRFLFFCGVTGHGVAGMWDYLSVSKEATLPSVHVTRKK
;
A
#
# COMPACT_ATOMS: atom_id res chain seq x y z
N TYR A 1 -9.80 -4.45 -4.34
CA TYR A 1 -10.30 -3.35 -3.51
C TYR A 1 -9.62 -2.08 -3.97
N GLY A 2 -10.20 -0.93 -3.66
CA GLY A 2 -9.61 0.37 -3.97
C GLY A 2 -10.45 1.45 -3.32
N GLN A 3 -9.99 2.70 -3.39
CA GLN A 3 -10.68 3.84 -2.78
C GLN A 3 -10.94 3.64 -1.28
N GLY A 4 -10.07 2.90 -0.58
CA GLY A 4 -10.19 2.66 0.85
C GLY A 4 -11.23 1.62 1.25
N GLU A 5 -11.64 0.75 0.34
CA GLU A 5 -12.57 -0.35 0.61
C GLU A 5 -11.95 -1.47 1.46
N MET A 6 -10.63 -1.57 1.53
CA MET A 6 -9.90 -2.52 2.38
C MET A 6 -9.04 -1.81 3.43
N SER A 7 -8.94 -2.40 4.62
CA SER A 7 -7.96 -2.06 5.64
C SER A 7 -7.25 -3.32 6.13
N VAL A 8 -5.92 -3.34 6.02
CA VAL A 8 -5.07 -4.33 6.69
C VAL A 8 -4.65 -3.75 8.03
N ASN A 9 -4.93 -4.46 9.12
CA ASN A 9 -4.51 -4.05 10.45
C ASN A 9 -3.34 -4.92 10.91
N VAL A 10 -2.29 -4.30 11.43
CA VAL A 10 -1.08 -4.98 11.93
C VAL A 10 -0.74 -4.48 13.34
N PRO A 11 -0.23 -5.34 14.23
CA PRO A 11 0.29 -4.90 15.52
C PRO A 11 1.50 -3.96 15.39
N LEU A 12 1.59 -2.98 16.30
CA LEU A 12 2.77 -2.13 16.44
C LEU A 12 4.03 -2.96 16.70
N GLY A 13 5.13 -2.60 16.04
CA GLY A 13 6.45 -3.22 16.19
C GLY A 13 6.67 -4.49 15.36
N TRP A 14 5.66 -4.97 14.63
CA TRP A 14 5.82 -6.16 13.80
C TRP A 14 6.64 -5.87 12.54
N THR A 15 7.44 -6.86 12.13
CA THR A 15 8.03 -6.88 10.79
C THR A 15 6.97 -7.40 9.82
N VAL A 16 6.65 -6.60 8.82
CA VAL A 16 5.65 -6.92 7.79
C VAL A 16 6.38 -7.19 6.49
N ARG A 17 6.17 -8.39 5.94
CA ARG A 17 6.59 -8.76 4.59
C ARG A 17 5.43 -8.55 3.62
N VAL A 18 5.71 -7.87 2.51
CA VAL A 18 4.78 -7.67 1.42
C VAL A 18 5.33 -8.36 0.19
N ASP A 19 4.61 -9.37 -0.30
CA ASP A 19 4.83 -9.98 -1.60
C ASP A 19 3.84 -9.35 -2.60
N PHE A 20 4.36 -8.63 -3.59
CA PHE A 20 3.58 -7.88 -4.58
C PHE A 20 3.63 -8.58 -5.94
N GLU A 21 2.48 -8.71 -6.59
CA GLU A 21 2.34 -9.20 -7.97
C GLU A 21 1.40 -8.26 -8.72
N ASN A 22 1.83 -7.75 -9.87
CA ASN A 22 0.93 -7.02 -10.75
C ASN A 22 0.08 -8.02 -11.56
N LYS A 23 -1.17 -8.21 -11.14
CA LYS A 23 -2.19 -9.02 -11.87
C LYS A 23 -3.06 -8.21 -12.83
N GLY A 24 -2.67 -6.97 -13.14
CA GLY A 24 -3.36 -6.11 -14.09
C GLY A 24 -3.38 -6.67 -15.51
N LEU A 25 -4.28 -6.16 -16.35
CA LEU A 25 -4.38 -6.57 -17.75
C LEU A 25 -3.32 -5.85 -18.60
N ALA A 26 -2.78 -6.59 -19.58
CA ALA A 26 -1.86 -6.09 -20.60
C ALA A 26 -0.65 -5.33 -20.01
N ALA A 27 -0.29 -4.20 -20.61
CA ALA A 27 0.89 -3.42 -20.21
C ALA A 27 0.60 -2.41 -19.08
N LEU A 28 -0.52 -2.51 -18.35
CA LEU A 28 -0.85 -1.53 -17.30
C LEU A 28 0.08 -1.72 -16.10
N PRO A 29 0.99 -0.76 -15.81
CA PRO A 29 1.99 -0.96 -14.78
C PRO A 29 1.43 -0.62 -13.39
N HIS A 30 1.81 -1.37 -12.37
CA HIS A 30 1.41 -1.11 -10.99
C HIS A 30 2.61 -1.21 -10.05
N SER A 31 2.56 -0.46 -8.97
CA SER A 31 3.57 -0.47 -7.91
C SER A 31 2.89 -0.33 -6.57
N LEU A 32 3.67 -0.39 -5.50
CA LEU A 32 3.16 -0.18 -4.16
C LEU A 32 4.16 0.62 -3.33
N VAL A 33 3.64 1.61 -2.61
CA VAL A 33 4.33 2.32 -1.53
C VAL A 33 3.36 2.50 -0.37
N ILE A 34 3.86 2.39 0.86
CA ILE A 34 3.10 2.79 2.04
C ILE A 34 3.38 4.27 2.32
N ILE A 35 2.38 5.14 2.29
CA ILE A 35 2.54 6.59 2.55
C ILE A 35 1.73 7.06 3.75
N ASN A 36 2.13 8.20 4.31
CA ASN A 36 1.34 8.91 5.31
C ASN A 36 -0.01 9.33 4.72
N PRO A 37 -1.07 9.43 5.54
CA PRO A 37 -2.36 9.93 5.08
C PRO A 37 -2.21 11.39 4.64
N VAL A 38 -2.75 11.71 3.47
CA VAL A 38 -2.62 13.05 2.86
C VAL A 38 -3.87 13.38 2.03
N THR A 39 -4.28 14.64 2.08
CA THR A 39 -5.39 15.19 1.29
C THR A 39 -4.98 16.55 0.73
N PRO A 40 -5.04 16.77 -0.60
CA PRO A 40 -5.45 15.80 -1.63
C PRO A 40 -4.44 14.65 -1.78
N LEU A 41 -4.90 13.54 -2.37
CA LEU A 41 -4.00 12.42 -2.73
C LEU A 41 -2.94 12.91 -3.73
N PRO A 42 -1.68 12.46 -3.60
CA PRO A 42 -0.60 12.86 -4.51
C PRO A 42 -0.82 12.24 -5.89
N ILE A 43 -0.35 12.91 -6.95
CA ILE A 43 -0.52 12.41 -8.32
C ILE A 43 0.29 11.13 -8.58
N GLU A 44 1.36 10.90 -7.83
CA GLU A 44 2.23 9.72 -7.94
C GLU A 44 2.84 9.36 -6.57
N GLY A 45 3.63 8.29 -6.53
CA GLY A 45 4.28 7.81 -5.32
C GLY A 45 5.24 8.84 -4.70
N GLY A 46 5.55 8.65 -3.41
CA GLY A 46 6.40 9.58 -2.66
C GLY A 46 7.28 8.88 -1.63
N VAL A 47 7.72 9.65 -0.63
CA VAL A 47 8.53 9.14 0.47
C VAL A 47 7.72 8.10 1.25
N PRO A 48 8.24 6.87 1.44
CA PRO A 48 7.51 5.84 2.17
C PRO A 48 7.39 6.24 3.65
N ALA A 49 6.24 5.94 4.26
CA ALA A 49 5.98 6.20 5.67
C ALA A 49 6.88 5.38 6.58
N PHE A 50 7.28 4.19 6.14
CA PHE A 50 8.22 3.33 6.84
C PHE A 50 9.46 3.10 5.96
N PRO A 51 10.67 3.01 6.53
CA PRO A 51 11.85 2.68 5.74
C PRO A 51 11.64 1.42 4.90
N ARG A 52 12.00 1.49 3.61
CA ARG A 52 11.91 0.39 2.64
C ARG A 52 10.50 -0.11 2.32
N ALA A 53 9.44 0.58 2.75
CA ALA A 53 8.05 0.19 2.46
C ALA A 53 7.58 0.56 1.04
N LEU A 54 8.30 0.08 0.01
CA LEU A 54 8.02 0.34 -1.39
C LEU A 54 8.58 -0.75 -2.31
N THR A 55 7.93 -0.94 -3.45
CA THR A 55 8.47 -1.70 -4.59
C THR A 55 9.60 -0.92 -5.28
N VAL A 56 10.54 -1.64 -5.91
CA VAL A 56 11.74 -1.08 -6.55
C VAL A 56 11.41 -0.21 -7.77
N LYS A 57 10.43 -0.61 -8.60
CA LYS A 57 9.95 0.18 -9.75
C LYS A 57 8.75 1.03 -9.33
N LEU A 58 8.95 2.07 -8.53
CA LEU A 58 7.83 2.84 -7.96
C LEU A 58 7.02 3.61 -9.01
N VAL A 59 7.60 4.63 -9.66
CA VAL A 59 6.87 5.44 -10.65
C VAL A 59 6.71 4.71 -12.00
N PRO A 60 7.74 4.03 -12.56
CA PRO A 60 7.57 3.24 -13.78
C PRO A 60 6.62 2.06 -13.63
N GLY A 61 6.48 1.53 -12.41
CA GLY A 61 5.69 0.34 -12.11
C GLY A 61 6.29 -0.96 -12.60
N LEU A 62 5.74 -2.06 -12.09
CA LEU A 62 5.94 -3.42 -12.55
C LEU A 62 4.91 -3.73 -13.63
N LEU A 63 5.32 -4.40 -14.72
CA LEU A 63 4.41 -4.86 -15.78
C LEU A 63 3.59 -6.07 -15.32
N ALA A 64 2.55 -6.43 -16.07
CA ALA A 64 1.71 -7.58 -15.73
C ALA A 64 2.54 -8.87 -15.61
N GLY A 65 2.31 -9.61 -14.52
CA GLY A 65 3.03 -10.84 -14.15
C GLY A 65 4.38 -10.60 -13.48
N GLU A 66 4.91 -9.37 -13.47
CA GLU A 66 6.10 -9.06 -12.68
C GLU A 66 5.78 -9.01 -11.18
N THR A 67 6.74 -9.43 -10.38
CA THR A 67 6.65 -9.48 -8.92
C THR A 67 7.75 -8.66 -8.26
N ASP A 68 7.50 -8.27 -7.02
CA ASP A 68 8.50 -7.68 -6.14
C ASP A 68 8.17 -8.03 -4.68
N SER A 69 9.11 -7.80 -3.78
CA SER A 69 8.85 -7.94 -2.35
C SER A 69 9.64 -6.94 -1.53
N PHE A 70 9.07 -6.49 -0.43
CA PHE A 70 9.75 -5.64 0.54
C PHE A 70 9.32 -5.97 1.96
N GLU A 71 10.15 -5.54 2.90
CA GLU A 71 9.91 -5.68 4.34
C GLU A 71 10.09 -4.33 5.02
N PHE A 72 9.22 -4.05 5.99
CA PHE A 72 9.31 -2.87 6.84
C PHE A 72 8.89 -3.24 8.27
N VAL A 73 9.34 -2.43 9.23
CA VAL A 73 8.85 -2.51 10.62
C VAL A 73 7.73 -1.51 10.79
N ALA A 74 6.58 -1.97 11.27
CA ALA A 74 5.45 -1.11 11.63
C ALA A 74 5.76 -0.39 12.95
N ASP A 75 6.72 0.53 12.94
CA ASP A 75 7.36 1.12 14.13
C ASP A 75 6.61 2.32 14.74
N LYS A 76 5.50 2.72 14.14
CA LYS A 76 4.63 3.80 14.62
C LYS A 76 3.16 3.47 14.40
N GLU A 77 2.37 3.81 15.39
CA GLU A 77 0.91 3.68 15.39
C GLU A 77 0.28 4.71 14.44
N GLY A 78 -0.79 4.32 13.76
CA GLY A 78 -1.53 5.21 12.87
C GLY A 78 -2.16 4.52 11.67
N ARG A 79 -2.83 5.33 10.85
CA ARG A 79 -3.46 4.90 9.60
C ARG A 79 -2.66 5.45 8.42
N PHE A 80 -2.25 4.56 7.54
CA PHE A 80 -1.43 4.80 6.36
C PHE A 80 -2.17 4.33 5.11
N LEU A 81 -1.62 4.63 3.93
CA LEU A 81 -2.18 4.17 2.66
C LEU A 81 -1.22 3.17 2.04
N PHE A 82 -1.74 2.00 1.67
CA PHE A 82 -1.20 1.24 0.55
C PHE A 82 -1.56 2.00 -0.71
N PHE A 83 -0.58 2.53 -1.44
CA PHE A 83 -0.79 3.46 -2.53
C PHE A 83 -0.03 3.03 -3.79
N CYS A 84 -0.70 3.04 -4.95
CA CYS A 84 -0.03 2.81 -6.22
C CYS A 84 0.78 4.04 -6.62
N GLY A 85 2.10 3.88 -6.74
CA GLY A 85 3.01 4.99 -7.00
C GLY A 85 3.13 5.42 -8.46
N VAL A 86 2.52 4.69 -9.39
CA VAL A 86 2.45 5.07 -10.80
C VAL A 86 1.60 6.33 -10.96
N THR A 87 2.06 7.27 -11.77
CA THR A 87 1.40 8.56 -12.00
C THR A 87 -0.07 8.38 -12.40
N GLY A 88 -0.97 9.05 -11.68
CA GLY A 88 -2.42 9.03 -11.87
C GLY A 88 -3.15 7.85 -11.20
N HIS A 89 -2.48 6.76 -10.87
CA HIS A 89 -3.16 5.52 -10.45
C HIS A 89 -3.76 5.64 -9.05
N GLY A 90 -2.99 6.16 -8.09
CA GLY A 90 -3.48 6.36 -6.73
C GLY A 90 -4.65 7.35 -6.66
N VAL A 91 -4.58 8.50 -7.35
CA VAL A 91 -5.72 9.43 -7.41
C VAL A 91 -6.95 8.84 -8.12
N ALA A 92 -6.76 7.92 -9.06
CA ALA A 92 -7.83 7.19 -9.72
C ALA A 92 -8.45 6.07 -8.84
N GLY A 93 -7.94 5.89 -7.61
CA GLY A 93 -8.52 5.00 -6.62
C GLY A 93 -7.69 3.75 -6.31
N MET A 94 -6.48 3.61 -6.85
CA MET A 94 -5.58 2.50 -6.52
C MET A 94 -4.88 2.72 -5.17
N TRP A 95 -5.67 2.66 -4.11
CA TRP A 95 -5.19 2.73 -2.74
C TRP A 95 -6.16 2.07 -1.77
N ASP A 96 -5.62 1.58 -0.66
CA ASP A 96 -6.34 1.01 0.48
C ASP A 96 -5.61 1.36 1.78
N TYR A 97 -6.16 0.98 2.93
CA TYR A 97 -5.60 1.35 4.22
C TYR A 97 -4.66 0.29 4.80
N LEU A 98 -3.61 0.76 5.45
CA LEU A 98 -2.85 0.04 6.47
C LEU A 98 -3.10 0.70 7.81
N SER A 99 -3.52 -0.04 8.83
CA SER A 99 -3.62 0.42 10.21
C SER A 99 -2.58 -0.28 11.07
N VAL A 100 -1.75 0.50 11.76
CA VAL A 100 -0.83 0.00 12.77
C VAL A 100 -1.39 0.39 14.13
N SER A 101 -1.62 -0.58 15.02
CA SER A 101 -2.23 -0.35 16.34
C SER A 101 -1.50 -1.15 17.41
N LYS A 102 -1.30 -0.53 18.58
CA LYS A 102 -0.74 -1.22 19.76
C LYS A 102 -1.75 -2.13 20.44
N GLU A 103 -3.06 -1.90 20.21
CA GLU A 103 -4.15 -2.74 20.72
C GLU A 103 -4.33 -4.01 19.88
N ALA A 104 -3.90 -4.00 18.62
CA ALA A 104 -3.92 -5.20 17.79
C ALA A 104 -2.90 -6.20 18.30
N THR A 105 -3.35 -7.42 18.63
CA THR A 105 -2.46 -8.54 19.03
C THR A 105 -2.24 -9.54 17.90
N LEU A 106 -3.06 -9.48 16.84
CA LEU A 106 -3.01 -10.32 15.65
C LEU A 106 -3.31 -9.46 14.41
N PRO A 107 -2.78 -9.81 13.23
CA PRO A 107 -3.12 -9.12 11.99
C PRO A 107 -4.55 -9.48 11.54
N SER A 108 -5.23 -8.54 10.91
CA SER A 108 -6.56 -8.75 10.33
C SER A 108 -6.76 -7.98 9.04
N VAL A 109 -7.73 -8.40 8.24
CA VAL A 109 -8.17 -7.67 7.04
C VAL A 109 -9.65 -7.38 7.17
N HIS A 110 -10.02 -6.12 7.00
CA HIS A 110 -11.40 -5.66 6.99
C HIS A 110 -11.72 -5.12 5.60
N VAL A 111 -12.86 -5.53 5.05
CA VAL A 111 -13.36 -5.06 3.77
C VAL A 111 -14.72 -4.42 3.99
N THR A 112 -14.83 -3.14 3.65
CA THR A 112 -16.10 -2.41 3.53
C THR A 112 -16.48 -2.38 2.06
N ARG A 113 -17.36 -3.30 1.63
CA ARG A 113 -18.00 -3.16 0.33
C ARG A 113 -18.98 -1.99 0.39
N LYS A 114 -18.81 -0.99 -0.47
CA LYS A 114 -19.91 -0.07 -0.77
C LYS A 114 -20.97 -0.86 -1.54
N LYS A 115 -22.24 -0.71 -1.13
CA LYS A 115 -23.40 -1.26 -1.85
C LYS A 115 -23.59 -0.53 -3.17
#